data_AF-A0A4R8IP90-F1
#
_entry.id   AF-A0A4R8IP90-F1
#
_cell.length_a   1.000
_cell.length_b   1.000
_cell.length_c   1.000
_cell.angle_alpha   90.00
_cell.angle_beta   90.00
_cell.angle_gamma   90.00
#
_symmetry.space_group_name_H-M   'P 1'
#
loop_
_entity.id
_entity.type
_entity.pdbx_description
1 polymer ?
#
loop_
_entity_poly.entity_id
_entity_poly.type
_entity_poly.pdbx_seq_one_letter_code
_entity_poly.pdbx_strand_id
1 'polypeptide(L)'
;MQQDMKRAIESAAESSCGGAEPYALQVVDDSMEPEFRRRCIILVDPTGVARDGSYVIALIENGYIFRQLVLENEQYYLQPLNEEYMHEKRPIELKAIQGVVVQQSGPHGRRKDRKRYDD
;
A
#
# COMPACT_ATOMS: atom_id res chain seq x y z
N MET A 1 -40.49 -4.08 6.74
CA MET A 1 -39.86 -4.69 5.54
C MET A 1 -38.74 -3.84 4.94
N GLN A 2 -38.86 -2.51 4.75
CA GLN A 2 -37.73 -1.67 4.30
C GLN A 2 -36.97 -0.90 5.41
N GLN A 3 -37.40 -1.01 6.67
CA GLN A 3 -36.77 -0.31 7.81
C GLN A 3 -35.84 -1.20 8.64
N ASP A 4 -36.00 -2.52 8.54
CA ASP A 4 -35.28 -3.48 9.35
C ASP A 4 -33.83 -3.69 8.85
N MET A 5 -33.60 -3.49 7.54
CA MET A 5 -32.27 -3.54 6.90
C MET A 5 -31.37 -2.36 7.29
N LYS A 6 -31.95 -1.18 7.56
CA LYS A 6 -31.18 0.01 7.96
C LYS A 6 -30.62 -0.13 9.38
N ARG A 7 -31.37 -0.74 10.30
CA ARG A 7 -30.95 -0.90 11.70
C ARG A 7 -29.84 -1.91 11.91
N ALA A 8 -29.75 -2.95 11.08
CA ALA A 8 -28.65 -3.92 11.15
C ALA A 8 -27.30 -3.32 10.70
N ILE A 9 -27.33 -2.33 9.80
CA ILE A 9 -26.11 -1.62 9.36
C ILE A 9 -25.65 -0.61 10.42
N GLU A 10 -26.59 -0.01 11.15
CA GLU A 10 -26.29 0.98 12.20
C GLU A 10 -25.76 0.31 13.49
N SER A 11 -26.24 -0.88 13.86
CA SER A 11 -25.72 -1.58 15.05
C SER A 11 -24.34 -2.24 14.85
N ALA A 12 -23.91 -2.44 13.60
CA ALA A 12 -22.54 -2.87 13.30
C ALA A 12 -21.52 -1.73 13.47
N ALA A 13 -21.97 -0.47 13.44
CA ALA A 13 -21.12 0.68 13.77
C ALA A 13 -20.82 0.78 15.28
N GLU A 14 -21.60 0.11 16.14
CA GLU A 14 -21.36 0.04 17.59
C GLU A 14 -20.54 -1.19 18.03
N SER A 15 -20.18 -2.10 17.10
CA SER A 15 -19.12 -3.10 17.31
C SER A 15 -17.80 -2.58 16.74
N SER A 16 -17.04 -1.86 17.57
CA SER A 16 -15.71 -1.33 17.28
C SER A 16 -14.70 -2.45 16.97
N CYS A 17 -14.50 -2.77 15.68
CA CYS A 17 -13.23 -3.22 15.03
C CYS A 17 -13.48 -3.62 13.56
N GLY A 18 -14.08 -2.74 12.76
CA GLY A 18 -14.38 -2.97 11.33
C GLY A 18 -13.39 -2.31 10.37
N GLY A 19 -12.09 -2.26 10.71
CA GLY A 19 -11.06 -1.82 9.77
C GLY A 19 -10.90 -2.86 8.65
N ALA A 20 -10.69 -2.41 7.41
CA ALA A 20 -10.39 -3.33 6.31
C ALA A 20 -9.12 -4.14 6.64
N GLU A 21 -9.20 -5.46 6.54
CA GLU A 21 -8.10 -6.35 6.95
C GLU A 21 -6.87 -6.21 6.03
N PRO A 22 -5.64 -6.27 6.58
CA PRO A 22 -4.44 -6.30 5.76
C PRO A 22 -4.40 -7.52 4.85
N TYR A 23 -3.86 -7.34 3.65
CA TYR A 23 -3.73 -8.39 2.63
C TYR A 23 -2.32 -8.46 2.07
N ALA A 24 -1.95 -9.65 1.58
CA ALA A 24 -0.62 -9.90 1.04
C ALA A 24 -0.63 -9.87 -0.49
N LEU A 25 0.37 -9.21 -1.09
CA LEU A 25 0.62 -9.21 -2.54
C LEU A 25 2.03 -9.71 -2.84
N GLN A 26 2.23 -10.33 -4.00
CA GLN A 26 3.56 -10.66 -4.51
C GLN A 26 4.04 -9.56 -5.47
N VAL A 27 5.27 -9.09 -5.27
CA VAL A 27 5.92 -8.12 -6.16
C VAL A 27 6.32 -8.80 -7.47
N VAL A 28 5.89 -8.25 -8.60
CA VAL A 28 6.01 -8.88 -9.94
C VAL A 28 7.17 -8.39 -10.78
N ASP A 29 7.62 -7.15 -10.56
CA ASP A 29 8.71 -6.47 -11.26
C ASP A 29 9.85 -6.08 -10.30
N ASP A 30 10.83 -5.34 -10.81
CA ASP A 30 12.07 -4.91 -10.15
C ASP A 30 12.16 -3.39 -9.96
N SER A 31 11.09 -2.64 -10.24
CA SER A 31 11.05 -1.18 -10.11
C SER A 31 11.25 -0.67 -8.67
N MET A 32 11.04 -1.56 -7.69
CA MET A 32 11.18 -1.29 -6.26
C MET A 32 12.44 -1.94 -5.66
N GLU A 33 13.35 -2.44 -6.49
CA GLU A 33 14.69 -2.86 -6.05
C GLU A 33 15.56 -1.63 -5.70
N PRO A 34 16.52 -1.77 -4.76
CA PRO A 34 16.95 -3.00 -4.09
C PRO A 34 16.13 -3.40 -2.86
N GLU A 35 15.22 -2.54 -2.38
CA GLU A 35 14.51 -2.75 -1.13
C GLU A 35 13.47 -3.87 -1.24
N PHE A 36 12.69 -3.90 -2.31
CA PHE A 36 11.67 -4.91 -2.60
C PHE A 36 12.06 -5.70 -3.84
N ARG A 37 12.69 -6.85 -3.64
CA ARG A 37 13.08 -7.74 -4.74
C ARG A 37 11.88 -8.37 -5.39
N ARG A 38 12.00 -8.66 -6.69
CA ARG A 38 11.00 -9.44 -7.41
C ARG A 38 10.67 -10.74 -6.64
N ARG A 39 9.38 -11.10 -6.62
CA ARG A 39 8.78 -12.23 -5.87
C ARG A 39 8.76 -12.09 -4.35
N CYS A 40 9.21 -10.98 -3.76
CA CYS A 40 8.93 -10.74 -2.35
C CYS A 40 7.43 -10.60 -2.10
N ILE A 41 6.99 -10.92 -0.89
CA ILE A 41 5.61 -10.76 -0.45
C ILE A 41 5.54 -9.50 0.41
N ILE A 42 4.67 -8.56 0.04
CA ILE A 42 4.38 -7.34 0.79
C ILE A 42 3.04 -7.49 1.51
N LEU A 43 2.96 -7.01 2.75
CA LEU A 43 1.71 -6.90 3.50
C LEU A 43 1.22 -5.46 3.40
N VAL A 44 0.00 -5.29 2.88
CA VAL A 44 -0.63 -4.00 2.64
C VAL A 44 -1.74 -3.80 3.66
N ASP A 45 -1.67 -2.70 4.41
CA ASP A 45 -2.74 -2.22 5.27
C ASP A 45 -3.58 -1.17 4.50
N PRO A 46 -4.83 -1.48 4.12
CA PRO A 46 -5.72 -0.52 3.46
C PRO A 46 -6.17 0.63 4.36
N THR A 47 -6.04 0.49 5.68
CA THR A 47 -6.36 1.53 6.67
C THR A 47 -5.15 2.37 7.08
N GLY A 48 -3.95 2.01 6.59
CA GLY A 48 -2.70 2.68 6.89
C GLY A 48 -2.68 4.13 6.37
N VAL A 49 -2.12 5.03 7.18
CA VAL A 49 -1.99 6.45 6.81
C VAL A 49 -0.75 6.64 5.93
N ALA A 50 -0.96 6.98 4.66
CA ALA A 50 0.14 7.26 3.74
C ALA A 50 0.80 8.61 4.07
N ARG A 51 2.14 8.60 4.16
CA ARG A 51 2.98 9.77 4.47
C ARG A 51 4.17 9.81 3.51
N ASP A 52 4.90 10.92 3.51
CA ASP A 52 6.19 10.98 2.83
C ASP A 52 7.10 9.79 3.24
N GLY A 53 7.76 9.19 2.25
CA GLY A 53 8.59 8.00 2.40
C GLY A 53 7.83 6.67 2.46
N SER A 54 6.49 6.67 2.60
CA SER A 54 5.69 5.44 2.70
C SER A 54 5.75 4.62 1.41
N TYR A 55 5.70 3.31 1.53
CA TYR A 55 5.54 2.41 0.40
C TYR A 55 4.05 2.13 0.19
N VAL A 56 3.52 2.32 -1.02
CA VAL A 56 2.07 2.37 -1.24
C VAL A 56 1.64 1.56 -2.46
N ILE A 57 0.42 1.01 -2.36
CA ILE A 57 -0.35 0.59 -3.52
C ILE A 57 -1.26 1.75 -3.91
N ALA A 58 -1.19 2.17 -5.18
CA ALA A 58 -2.02 3.23 -5.72
C ALA A 58 -2.80 2.74 -6.93
N LEU A 59 -4.00 3.28 -7.14
CA LEU A 59 -4.78 3.07 -8.36
C LEU A 59 -4.51 4.22 -9.34
N ILE A 60 -3.95 3.90 -10.50
CA ILE A 60 -3.74 4.81 -11.62
C ILE A 60 -4.58 4.37 -12.83
N GLU A 61 -4.49 5.11 -13.93
CA GLU A 61 -5.22 4.83 -15.19
C GLU A 61 -5.04 3.39 -15.69
N ASN A 62 -3.83 2.84 -15.49
CA ASN A 62 -3.44 1.50 -15.94
C ASN A 62 -3.66 0.40 -14.88
N GLY A 63 -4.35 0.71 -13.78
CA GLY A 63 -4.60 -0.22 -12.67
C GLY A 63 -3.72 0.03 -11.45
N TYR A 64 -3.48 -1.02 -10.68
CA TYR A 64 -2.72 -0.94 -9.43
C TYR A 64 -1.21 -0.84 -9.70
N ILE A 65 -0.54 0.03 -8.96
CA ILE A 65 0.91 0.20 -9.02
C ILE A 65 1.52 0.24 -7.61
N PHE A 66 2.72 -0.31 -7.47
CA PHE A 66 3.48 -0.32 -6.22
C PHE A 66 4.69 0.63 -6.31
N ARG A 67 4.71 1.71 -5.51
CA ARG A 67 5.77 2.74 -5.53
C ARG A 67 6.03 3.30 -4.13
N GLN A 68 7.10 4.08 -3.98
CA GLN A 68 7.28 4.94 -2.81
C GLN A 68 6.51 6.24 -3.00
N LEU A 69 5.82 6.69 -1.96
CA LEU A 69 5.19 8.00 -1.89
C LEU A 69 6.23 9.02 -1.42
N VAL A 70 6.46 10.07 -2.20
CA VAL A 70 7.44 11.13 -1.90
C VAL A 70 6.76 12.48 -1.93
N LEU A 71 7.01 13.33 -0.93
CA LEU A 71 6.52 14.71 -0.85
C LEU A 71 7.60 15.69 -1.30
N GLU A 72 7.36 16.40 -2.40
CA GLU A 72 8.26 17.43 -2.91
C GLU A 72 7.48 18.70 -3.21
N ASN A 73 7.93 19.84 -2.70
CA ASN A 73 7.28 21.14 -2.91
C ASN A 73 5.76 21.09 -2.65
N GLU A 74 5.35 20.47 -1.54
CA GLU A 74 3.95 20.30 -1.13
C GLU A 74 3.09 19.40 -2.05
N GLN A 75 3.71 18.70 -3.00
CA GLN A 75 3.03 17.78 -3.91
C GLN A 75 3.55 16.34 -3.72
N TYR A 76 2.62 15.39 -3.69
CA TYR A 76 2.94 13.97 -3.59
C TYR A 76 3.24 13.37 -4.97
N TYR A 77 4.22 12.48 -5.00
CA TYR A 77 4.65 11.71 -6.17
C TYR A 77 4.72 10.22 -5.84
N LEU A 78 4.44 9.39 -6.83
CA LEU A 78 4.83 7.99 -6.85
C LEU A 78 6.21 7.88 -7.50
N GLN A 79 7.18 7.34 -6.78
CA GLN A 79 8.56 7.19 -7.22
C GLN A 79 9.00 5.73 -7.13
N PRO A 80 9.60 5.17 -8.20
CA PRO A 80 10.33 3.89 -8.11
C PRO A 80 11.56 4.01 -7.19
N LEU A 81 12.09 2.89 -6.71
CA LEU A 81 13.37 2.88 -6.00
C LEU A 81 14.53 2.52 -6.93
N ASN A 82 14.25 1.78 -7.99
CA ASN A 82 15.25 1.38 -8.96
C ASN A 82 15.57 2.55 -9.90
N GLU A 83 16.84 2.91 -9.99
CA GLU A 83 17.34 4.05 -10.79
C GLU A 83 16.95 3.96 -12.27
N GLU A 84 16.90 2.75 -12.82
CA GLU A 84 16.51 2.53 -14.23
C GLU A 84 15.07 3.01 -14.52
N TYR A 85 14.21 3.03 -13.50
CA TYR A 85 12.81 3.38 -13.59
C TYR A 85 12.50 4.80 -13.13
N MET A 86 13.48 5.59 -12.67
CA MET A 86 13.22 6.93 -12.08
C MET A 86 12.45 7.88 -12.99
N HIS A 87 12.55 7.70 -14.30
CA HIS A 87 11.80 8.44 -15.31
C HIS A 87 10.26 8.22 -15.24
N GLU A 88 9.79 7.18 -14.54
CA GLU A 88 8.36 6.91 -14.31
C GLU A 88 7.77 7.69 -13.12
N LYS A 89 8.59 8.46 -12.39
CA LYS A 89 8.12 9.29 -11.29
C LYS A 89 6.99 10.19 -11.76
N ARG A 90 5.86 10.17 -11.05
CA ARG A 90 4.66 10.94 -11.44
C ARG A 90 3.89 11.47 -10.25
N PRO A 91 3.22 12.62 -10.39
CA PRO A 91 2.39 13.16 -9.32
C PRO A 91 1.20 12.27 -9.03
N ILE A 92 0.72 12.31 -7.78
CA ILE A 92 -0.44 11.55 -7.33
C ILE A 92 -1.24 12.32 -6.30
N GLU A 93 -2.54 12.07 -6.25
CA GLU A 93 -3.40 12.53 -5.16
C GLU A 93 -3.52 11.44 -4.10
N LEU A 94 -3.53 11.83 -2.81
CA LEU A 94 -3.67 10.87 -1.70
C LEU A 94 -4.91 9.98 -1.79
N LYS A 95 -6.01 10.48 -2.40
CA LYS A 95 -7.25 9.69 -2.62
C LYS A 95 -7.06 8.47 -3.52
N ALA A 96 -6.01 8.45 -4.33
CA ALA A 96 -5.70 7.33 -5.21
C ALA A 96 -4.95 6.20 -4.47
N ILE A 97 -4.44 6.46 -3.26
CA ILE A 97 -3.76 5.45 -2.45
C ILE A 97 -4.79 4.44 -1.91
N GLN A 98 -4.49 3.15 -2.11
CA GLN A 98 -5.36 2.02 -1.77
C GLN A 98 -4.86 1.24 -0.55
N GLY A 99 -3.64 1.51 -0.12
CA GLY A 99 -3.06 0.96 1.10
C GLY A 99 -1.58 1.23 1.23
N VAL A 100 -1.07 1.07 2.45
CA VAL A 100 0.35 1.25 2.80
C VAL A 100 0.98 -0.11 3.03
N VAL A 101 2.18 -0.32 2.51
CA VAL A 101 2.97 -1.52 2.78
C VAL A 101 3.57 -1.39 4.18
N VAL A 102 3.15 -2.28 5.08
CA VAL A 102 3.57 -2.30 6.48
C VAL A 102 4.64 -3.36 6.75
N GLN A 103 4.77 -4.37 5.88
CA GLN A 103 5.76 -5.42 6.04
C GLN A 103 6.19 -5.98 4.69
N GLN A 104 7.40 -6.52 4.60
CA GLN A 104 7.78 -7.46 3.54
C GLN A 104 8.36 -8.76 4.08
N SER A 105 8.30 -9.80 3.26
CA SER A 105 9.05 -11.05 3.40
C SER A 105 9.82 -11.33 2.11
N GLY A 106 11.11 -11.62 2.23
CA GLY A 106 11.93 -11.97 1.07
C GLY A 106 11.41 -13.16 0.25
N PRO A 107 11.88 -13.37 -1.00
CA PRO A 107 11.32 -14.35 -1.94
C PRO A 107 11.28 -15.80 -1.46
N HIS A 108 12.15 -16.17 -0.51
CA HIS A 108 12.22 -17.52 0.06
C HIS A 108 11.51 -17.64 1.42
N GLY A 109 10.77 -16.61 1.84
CA GLY A 109 9.96 -16.62 3.06
C GLY A 109 10.75 -16.77 4.36
N ARG A 110 12.07 -16.55 4.35
CA ARG A 110 12.91 -16.73 5.55
C ARG A 110 12.60 -15.65 6.57
N ARG A 111 12.43 -16.04 7.84
CA ARG A 111 12.09 -15.11 8.94
C ARG A 111 13.08 -13.95 9.06
N LYS A 112 14.37 -14.20 8.79
CA LYS A 112 15.44 -13.20 8.84
C LYS A 112 15.37 -12.14 7.73
N ASP A 113 14.63 -12.41 6.65
CA ASP A 113 14.47 -11.52 5.51
C ASP A 113 13.16 -10.70 5.63
N ARG A 114 12.53 -10.68 6.81
CA ARG A 114 11.33 -9.88 7.07
C ARG A 114 11.73 -8.48 7.52
N LYS A 115 11.06 -7.47 6.96
CA LYS A 115 11.18 -6.06 7.39
C LYS A 115 9.79 -5.49 7.65
N ARG A 116 9.70 -4.57 8.61
CA ARG A 116 8.50 -3.79 8.94
C ARG A 116 8.73 -2.34 8.57
N TYR A 117 7.63 -1.64 8.29
CA TYR A 117 7.60 -0.26 7.83
C TYR A 117 6.52 0.57 8.56
N ASP A 118 5.83 -0.02 9.53
CA ASP A 118 4.76 0.58 10.33
C ASP A 118 5.23 1.15 11.68
N ASP A 119 6.54 1.27 11.88
CA ASP A 119 7.17 1.76 13.12
C ASP A 119 7.16 3.30 13.25
#